data_AF-A0A1I4TZK2-F1
#
_entry.id   AF-A0A1I4TZK2-F1
#
_cell.length_a   1.000
_cell.length_b   1.000
_cell.length_c   1.000
_cell.angle_alpha   90.00
_cell.angle_beta   90.00
_cell.angle_gamma   90.00
#
_symmetry.space_group_name_H-M   'P 1'
#
loop_
_entity.id
_entity.type
_entity.pdbx_description
1 polymer ?
#
loop_
_entity_poly.entity_id
_entity_poly.type
_entity_poly.pdbx_seq_one_letter_code
_entity_poly.pdbx_strand_id
1 'polypeptide(L)'
;MRLAEIDTPESAQPYGSRAKQELSRLVFGKTVSVKVHDTDRYGRKVGRVYTDDTDVNAEMVRLGAAWVYRKYASDQRLYTLEKRARQNRAGLWNLPEAQQVPPWEWRKARR
;
A
#
# COMPACT_ATOMS: atom_id res chain seq x y z
N MET A 1 -7.51 0.36 -11.33
CA MET A 1 -7.99 0.96 -10.06
C MET A 1 -6.81 1.30 -9.16
N ARG A 2 -6.98 2.10 -8.11
CA ARG A 2 -5.99 2.36 -7.04
C ARG A 2 -6.54 1.91 -5.70
N LEU A 3 -5.64 1.45 -4.83
CA LEU A 3 -5.96 1.19 -3.43
C LEU A 3 -6.10 2.54 -2.70
N ALA A 4 -7.23 2.74 -2.04
CA ALA A 4 -7.50 3.93 -1.25
C ALA A 4 -6.53 4.02 -0.05
N GLU A 5 -6.17 5.26 0.31
CA GLU A 5 -5.45 5.63 1.54
C GLU A 5 -4.02 5.08 1.71
N ILE A 6 -3.55 4.26 0.77
CA ILE A 6 -2.21 3.66 0.80
C ILE A 6 -1.49 3.91 -0.52
N ASP A 7 -0.16 3.90 -0.48
CA ASP A 7 0.69 3.99 -1.67
C ASP A 7 1.75 2.90 -1.60
N THR A 8 1.82 2.06 -2.63
CA THR A 8 2.78 0.95 -2.69
C THR A 8 4.06 1.39 -3.39
N PRO A 9 5.23 0.80 -3.06
CA PRO A 9 6.46 1.09 -3.79
C PRO A 9 6.31 0.88 -5.29
N GLU A 10 6.85 1.80 -6.09
CA GLU A 10 6.80 1.70 -7.55
C GLU A 10 7.59 0.48 -8.02
N SER A 11 7.29 -0.04 -9.23
CA SER A 11 7.93 -1.29 -9.70
C SER A 11 9.47 -1.24 -9.76
N ALA A 12 10.03 -0.05 -10.00
CA ALA A 12 11.47 0.19 -10.04
C ALA A 12 12.06 0.68 -8.70
N GLN A 13 11.22 0.81 -7.66
CA GLN A 13 11.64 1.20 -6.33
C GLN A 13 12.11 -0.03 -5.52
N PRO A 14 13.03 0.13 -4.56
CA PRO A 14 13.27 -0.90 -3.57
C PRO A 14 11.95 -1.43 -2.98
N TYR A 15 11.85 -2.76 -2.86
CA TYR A 15 10.65 -3.48 -2.44
C TYR A 15 9.45 -3.47 -3.42
N GLY A 16 9.51 -2.82 -4.58
CA GLY A 16 8.39 -2.75 -5.55
C GLY A 16 7.91 -4.13 -6.04
N SER A 17 8.83 -5.00 -6.42
CA SER A 17 8.50 -6.36 -6.87
C SER A 17 7.89 -7.20 -5.74
N ARG A 18 8.42 -7.09 -4.51
CA ARG A 18 7.91 -7.79 -3.33
C ARG A 18 6.54 -7.28 -2.91
N ALA A 19 6.30 -5.96 -2.96
CA ALA A 19 4.97 -5.39 -2.71
C ALA A 19 3.92 -5.93 -3.69
N LYS A 20 4.27 -6.06 -4.98
CA LYS A 20 3.40 -6.70 -5.97
C LYS A 20 3.12 -8.17 -5.63
N GLN A 21 4.13 -8.92 -5.19
CA GLN A 21 3.98 -10.32 -4.78
C GLN A 21 3.06 -10.45 -3.56
N GLU A 22 3.19 -9.59 -2.54
CA GLU A 22 2.29 -9.61 -1.38
C GLU A 22 0.85 -9.30 -1.78
N LEU A 23 0.63 -8.29 -2.61
CA LEU A 23 -0.72 -8.01 -3.12
C LEU A 23 -1.28 -9.22 -3.87
N SER A 24 -0.49 -9.82 -4.76
CA SER A 24 -0.87 -11.02 -5.51
C SER A 24 -1.23 -12.17 -4.57
N ARG A 25 -0.45 -12.41 -3.51
CA ARG A 25 -0.73 -13.45 -2.51
C ARG A 25 -2.07 -13.23 -1.80
N LEU A 26 -2.45 -11.97 -1.59
CA LEU A 26 -3.70 -11.63 -0.93
C LEU A 26 -4.91 -11.86 -1.84
N VAL A 27 -4.82 -11.50 -3.13
CA VAL A 27 -6.00 -11.41 -4.01
C VAL A 27 -6.05 -12.41 -5.18
N PHE A 28 -4.92 -12.98 -5.59
CA PHE A 28 -4.85 -13.83 -6.78
C PHE A 28 -5.62 -15.13 -6.57
N GLY A 29 -6.47 -15.48 -7.54
CA GLY A 29 -7.31 -16.67 -7.47
C GLY A 29 -8.47 -16.59 -6.46
N LYS A 30 -8.72 -15.42 -5.87
CA LYS A 30 -9.80 -15.22 -4.89
C LYS A 30 -10.88 -14.29 -5.44
N THR A 31 -12.11 -14.47 -4.94
CA THR A 31 -13.18 -13.50 -5.13
C THR A 31 -12.88 -12.27 -4.26
N VAL A 32 -12.91 -11.09 -4.87
CA VAL A 32 -12.68 -9.83 -4.16
C VAL A 32 -13.90 -8.93 -4.27
N SER A 33 -14.20 -8.22 -3.19
CA SER A 33 -15.14 -7.10 -3.22
C SER A 33 -14.36 -5.79 -3.15
N VAL A 34 -14.87 -4.78 -3.86
CA VAL A 34 -14.22 -3.46 -3.93
C VAL A 34 -15.21 -2.40 -3.49
N LYS A 35 -14.91 -1.72 -2.38
CA LYS A 35 -15.62 -0.53 -1.96
C LYS A 35 -14.96 0.69 -2.59
N VAL A 36 -15.54 1.18 -3.69
CA VAL A 36 -15.06 2.37 -4.39
C VAL A 36 -15.48 3.61 -3.61
N HIS A 37 -14.53 4.51 -3.36
CA HIS A 37 -14.74 5.77 -2.65
C HIS A 37 -14.69 6.97 -3.57
N ASP A 38 -13.90 6.88 -4.64
CA ASP A 38 -13.67 7.99 -5.56
C ASP A 38 -13.24 7.48 -6.95
N THR A 39 -13.23 8.36 -7.94
CA THR A 39 -12.59 8.14 -9.23
C THR A 39 -11.58 9.25 -9.46
N ASP A 40 -10.31 8.90 -9.61
CA ASP A 40 -9.28 9.92 -9.78
C ASP A 40 -9.39 10.64 -11.13
N ARG A 41 -8.67 11.76 -11.29
CA ARG A 41 -8.66 12.58 -12.52
C ARG A 41 -8.26 11.83 -13.80
N TYR A 42 -7.71 10.61 -13.69
CA TYR A 42 -7.33 9.76 -14.80
C TYR A 42 -8.38 8.68 -15.08
N GLY A 43 -9.57 8.77 -14.48
CA GLY A 43 -10.66 7.80 -14.63
C GLY A 43 -10.47 6.50 -13.85
N ARG A 44 -9.48 6.42 -12.94
CA ARG A 44 -9.24 5.19 -12.17
C ARG A 44 -10.09 5.19 -10.91
N LYS A 45 -10.89 4.14 -10.74
CA LYS A 45 -11.57 3.85 -9.46
C LYS A 45 -10.54 3.79 -8.32
N VAL A 46 -10.81 4.48 -7.22
CA VAL A 46 -10.03 4.49 -5.97
C VAL A 46 -10.89 3.84 -4.89
N GLY A 47 -10.41 2.77 -4.26
CA GLY A 47 -11.23 2.01 -3.33
C GLY A 47 -10.47 1.09 -2.40
N ARG A 48 -11.18 0.57 -1.40
CA ARG A 48 -10.69 -0.51 -0.55
C ARG A 48 -11.04 -1.85 -1.14
N VAL A 49 -10.10 -2.77 -1.11
CA VAL A 49 -10.28 -4.14 -1.60
C VAL A 49 -10.42 -5.07 -0.40
N TYR A 50 -11.38 -5.97 -0.48
CA TYR A 50 -11.61 -6.99 0.54
C TYR A 50 -11.58 -8.37 -0.10
N THR A 51 -10.91 -9.31 0.57
CA THR A 51 -10.94 -10.75 0.28
C THR A 51 -11.60 -11.42 1.46
N ASP A 52 -12.78 -12.01 1.28
CA ASP A 52 -13.62 -12.50 2.38
C ASP A 52 -13.80 -11.40 3.44
N ASP A 53 -13.32 -11.60 4.67
CA ASP A 53 -13.37 -10.61 5.76
C ASP A 53 -12.08 -9.78 5.94
N THR A 54 -11.13 -9.89 5.00
CA THR A 54 -9.82 -9.22 5.11
C THR A 54 -9.77 -7.92 4.30
N ASP A 55 -9.46 -6.80 4.97
CA ASP A 55 -9.11 -5.53 4.31
C ASP A 55 -7.68 -5.62 3.74
N VAL A 56 -7.59 -5.77 2.41
CA VAL A 56 -6.31 -5.94 1.70
C VAL A 56 -5.45 -4.69 1.83
N ASN A 57 -6.03 -3.49 1.87
CA ASN A 57 -5.26 -2.25 2.00
C ASN A 57 -4.58 -2.19 3.37
N ALA A 58 -5.33 -2.50 4.44
CA ALA A 58 -4.79 -2.57 5.79
C ALA A 58 -3.72 -3.65 5.92
N GLU A 59 -3.96 -4.82 5.31
CA GLU A 59 -3.01 -5.94 5.34
C GLU A 59 -1.69 -5.61 4.62
N MET A 60 -1.76 -4.92 3.48
CA MET A 60 -0.56 -4.43 2.78
C MET A 60 0.29 -3.49 3.66
N VAL A 61 -0.34 -2.63 4.46
CA VAL A 61 0.38 -1.76 5.42
C VAL A 61 0.97 -2.58 6.55
N ARG A 62 0.19 -3.53 7.11
CA ARG A 62 0.63 -4.41 8.21
C ARG A 62 1.86 -5.23 7.82
N LEU A 63 1.90 -5.74 6.59
CA LEU A 63 3.03 -6.51 6.04
C LEU A 63 4.25 -5.64 5.69
N GLY A 64 4.13 -4.31 5.79
CA GLY A 64 5.18 -3.39 5.33
C GLY A 64 5.36 -3.41 3.82
N ALA A 65 4.29 -3.65 3.05
CA ALA A 65 4.28 -3.63 1.59
C ALA A 65 3.68 -2.33 1.01
N ALA A 66 3.13 -1.46 1.86
CA ALA A 66 2.59 -0.17 1.48
C ALA A 66 2.87 0.91 2.55
N TRP A 67 2.95 2.15 2.09
CA TRP A 67 2.97 3.34 2.91
C TRP A 67 1.55 3.85 3.14
N VAL A 68 1.30 4.45 4.30
CA VAL A 68 0.05 5.18 4.55
C VAL A 68 0.12 6.50 3.80
N TYR A 69 -0.81 6.73 2.88
CA TYR A 69 -0.83 7.95 2.10
C TYR A 69 -1.52 9.07 2.87
N ARG A 70 -0.75 9.73 3.74
CA ARG A 70 -1.22 10.71 4.74
C ARG A 70 -2.09 11.83 4.17
N LYS A 71 -1.94 12.17 2.88
CA LYS A 71 -2.77 13.18 2.20
C LYS A 71 -4.25 12.77 2.11
N TYR A 72 -4.53 11.47 2.04
CA TYR A 72 -5.87 10.93 1.81
C TYR A 72 -6.33 9.94 2.88
N ALA A 73 -5.43 9.45 3.74
CA ALA A 73 -5.75 8.48 4.79
C ALA A 73 -6.53 9.12 5.94
N SER A 74 -7.78 8.72 6.10
CA SER A 74 -8.68 9.10 7.21
C SER A 74 -8.77 8.00 8.27
N ASP A 75 -8.48 6.75 7.92
CA ASP A 75 -8.49 5.63 8.85
C ASP A 75 -7.23 5.58 9.74
N GLN A 76 -7.42 5.93 11.01
CA GLN A 76 -6.36 5.92 12.02
C GLN A 76 -5.72 4.54 12.24
N ARG A 77 -6.42 3.45 11.92
CA ARG A 77 -5.87 2.10 12.05
C ARG A 77 -4.67 1.89 11.14
N LEU A 78 -4.67 2.49 9.94
CA LEU A 78 -3.57 2.38 8.99
C LEU A 78 -2.26 2.94 9.57
N TYR A 79 -2.32 4.07 10.26
CA TYR A 79 -1.16 4.67 10.93
C TYR A 79 -0.61 3.77 12.04
N THR A 80 -1.50 3.13 12.80
CA THR A 80 -1.10 2.18 13.85
C THR A 80 -0.43 0.94 13.25
N LEU A 81 -0.98 0.42 12.14
CA LEU A 81 -0.40 -0.71 11.42
C LEU A 81 0.97 -0.36 10.84
N GLU A 82 1.12 0.82 10.24
CA GLU A 82 2.41 1.29 9.70
C GLU A 82 3.44 1.43 10.82
N LYS A 83 3.06 2.01 11.96
CA LYS A 83 3.95 2.14 13.13
C LYS A 83 4.43 0.77 13.61
N ARG A 84 3.53 -0.22 13.73
CA ARG A 84 3.87 -1.59 14.12
C ARG A 84 4.77 -2.26 13.08
N ALA A 85 4.48 -2.10 11.79
CA ALA A 85 5.30 -2.65 10.71
C ALA A 85 6.73 -2.07 10.75
N ARG A 86 6.88 -0.77 11.02
CA ARG A 86 8.18 -0.11 11.21
C ARG A 86 8.94 -0.65 12.42
N GLN A 87 8.27 -0.73 13.57
CA GLN A 87 8.87 -1.25 14.82
C GLN A 87 9.38 -2.68 14.66
N ASN A 88 8.62 -3.52 13.94
CA ASN A 88 8.96 -4.91 13.69
C ASN A 88 9.89 -5.11 12.48
N ARG A 89 10.33 -4.02 11.82
CA ARG A 89 11.11 -4.07 10.57
C ARG A 89 10.48 -5.00 9.53
N ALA A 90 9.16 -4.96 9.38
CA ALA A 90 8.43 -5.80 8.45
C ALA A 90 8.59 -5.30 7.01
N GLY A 91 8.75 -6.21 6.06
CA GLY A 91 8.75 -5.91 4.63
C GLY A 91 9.74 -4.81 4.23
N LEU A 92 9.23 -3.72 3.65
CA LEU A 92 10.04 -2.59 3.20
C LEU A 92 10.79 -1.90 4.36
N TRP A 93 10.29 -2.01 5.59
CA TRP A 93 10.92 -1.45 6.79
C TRP A 93 12.16 -2.23 7.25
N ASN A 94 12.45 -3.38 6.64
CA ASN A 94 13.71 -4.10 6.84
C ASN A 94 14.86 -3.59 5.95
N LEU A 95 14.55 -2.75 4.95
CA LEU A 95 15.57 -2.18 4.06
C LEU A 95 16.42 -1.15 4.80
N PRO A 96 17.63 -0.82 4.31
CA PRO A 96 18.37 0.35 4.78
C PRO A 96 17.52 1.62 4.69
N GLU A 97 17.65 2.52 5.66
CA GLU A 97 16.82 3.74 5.73
C GLU A 97 16.89 4.59 4.44
N ALA A 98 18.07 4.66 3.81
CA ALA A 98 18.26 5.34 2.52
C ALA A 98 17.41 4.77 1.36
N GLN A 99 16.94 3.52 1.49
CA GLN A 99 16.06 2.88 0.50
C GLN A 99 14.58 2.95 0.88
N GLN A 100 14.25 3.36 2.12
CA GLN A 100 12.88 3.51 2.62
C GLN A 100 12.27 4.85 2.17
N VAL A 101 12.25 5.09 0.87
CA VAL A 101 11.68 6.31 0.30
C VAL A 101 10.17 6.13 0.12
N PRO A 102 9.31 7.08 0.49
CA PRO A 102 7.90 7.00 0.16
C PRO A 102 7.65 7.09 -1.37
N PRO A 103 6.64 6.40 -1.92
CA PRO A 103 6.43 6.37 -3.38
C PRO A 103 6.15 7.75 -3.98
N TRP A 104 5.49 8.65 -3.24
CA TRP A 104 5.24 10.02 -3.68
C TRP A 104 6.51 10.88 -3.76
N GLU A 105 7.53 10.61 -2.95
CA GLU A 105 8.84 11.26 -3.03
C GLU A 105 9.68 10.66 -4.15
N TRP A 106 9.67 9.33 -4.27
CA TRP A 106 10.32 8.62 -5.38
C TRP A 106 9.85 9.11 -6.75
N ARG A 107 8.53 9.34 -6.90
CA ARG A 107 7.94 9.90 -8.13
C ARG A 107 8.37 11.35 -8.39
N LYS A 108 8.61 12.16 -7.35
CA LYS A 108 9.07 13.55 -7.50
C LYS A 108 10.53 13.63 -7.94
N ALA A 109 11.38 12.75 -7.40
CA ALA A 109 12.81 12.73 -7.74
C ALA A 109 13.11 12.28 -9.18
N ARG A 110 12.11 11.72 -9.89
CA ARG A 110 12.24 11.20 -11.26
C ARG A 110 11.40 11.96 -12.29
N ARG A 111 10.90 13.14 -11.92
CA ARG A 111 10.26 14.10 -12.83
C ARG A 111 11.25 15.19 -13.18
#